data_AF-A0A2Z6PAR7-F1
#
_entry.id   AF-A0A2Z6PAR7-F1
#
_cell.length_a   1.000
_cell.length_b   1.000
_cell.length_c   1.000
_cell.angle_alpha   90.00
_cell.angle_beta   90.00
_cell.angle_gamma   90.00
#
_symmetry.space_group_name_H-M   'P 1'
#
loop_
_entity.id
_entity.type
_entity.pdbx_description
1 polymer ?
#
loop_
_entity_poly.entity_id
_entity_poly.type
_entity_poly.pdbx_seq_one_letter_code
_entity_poly.pdbx_strand_id
1 'polypeptide(L)'
;MSLSTTTSHLTILPSLPSTSQLSHRFSFTFPEKRNQKTSHTTLFSSSSRSTTFLVKSQTTSVSSSEAVKVTSVPSEMKAWVYGEYGGVDVLKFDSSVAVPDVKEDQVLVKVVAAALNPVDGKRRQGKFKATDSPLPTVPGYDVAGIVVKVGSEVKELKVGDEVYGDVNEKALEGPKQFGSLAEYTAVEEKLLALKPKNLDFVQAASLPLAIETAYEGLERTGFSSGKSILILNGSGGVGSLLAKQVFGASRVAATSSTRNLELLKSLGADLAIDYTKENFEDLPEKFDGNVTGQ
;
A
#
# COMPACT_ATOMS: atom_id res chain seq x y z
N MET A 1 -75.25 -9.51 7.94
CA MET A 1 -74.01 -10.06 7.36
C MET A 1 -72.88 -9.12 7.78
N SER A 2 -71.78 -9.47 8.41
CA SER A 2 -71.30 -10.61 9.21
C SER A 2 -70.16 -10.02 10.04
N LEU A 3 -70.06 -10.43 11.31
CA LEU A 3 -69.01 -10.06 12.27
C LEU A 3 -67.63 -10.60 11.86
N SER A 4 -66.54 -9.94 12.30
CA SER A 4 -65.56 -10.54 13.23
C SER A 4 -64.28 -9.70 13.38
N THR A 5 -63.99 -9.35 14.62
CA THR A 5 -62.72 -8.85 15.18
C THR A 5 -61.62 -9.91 15.19
N THR A 6 -60.34 -9.52 15.04
CA THR A 6 -59.27 -9.99 15.93
C THR A 6 -58.05 -9.07 15.91
N THR A 7 -57.65 -8.65 17.10
CA THR A 7 -56.40 -7.97 17.46
C THR A 7 -55.26 -8.99 17.53
N SER A 8 -54.04 -8.61 17.19
CA SER A 8 -52.82 -9.30 17.65
C SER A 8 -51.69 -8.28 17.84
N HIS A 9 -51.30 -8.10 19.10
CA HIS A 9 -50.06 -7.47 19.52
C HIS A 9 -48.88 -8.39 19.18
N LEU A 10 -47.77 -7.82 18.72
CA LEU A 10 -46.45 -8.43 18.90
C LEU A 10 -45.43 -7.31 19.19
N THR A 11 -44.67 -7.49 20.26
CA THR A 11 -43.58 -6.61 20.68
C THR A 11 -42.31 -7.47 20.85
N ILE A 12 -41.15 -6.87 20.54
CA ILE A 12 -39.76 -7.26 20.88
C ILE A 12 -39.18 -8.38 19.97
N LEU A 13 -38.08 -8.21 19.23
CA LEU A 13 -36.70 -7.86 19.66
C LEU A 13 -35.93 -6.99 18.65
N PRO A 14 -34.92 -6.22 19.10
CA PRO A 14 -34.01 -5.48 18.24
C PRO A 14 -33.04 -6.45 17.54
N SER A 15 -32.87 -6.32 16.23
CA SER A 15 -31.78 -6.99 15.52
C SER A 15 -30.46 -6.28 15.85
N LEU A 16 -29.53 -7.09 16.37
CA LEU A 16 -28.18 -6.79 16.84
C LEU A 16 -27.33 -5.93 15.88
N PRO A 17 -26.32 -5.22 16.42
CA PRO A 17 -25.40 -4.42 15.63
C PRO A 17 -24.50 -5.33 14.80
N SER A 18 -24.41 -5.08 13.49
CA SER A 18 -23.33 -5.63 12.67
C SER A 18 -22.05 -4.85 12.95
N THR A 19 -21.46 -5.09 14.11
CA THR A 19 -20.02 -4.91 14.30
C THR A 19 -19.32 -6.04 13.55
N SER A 20 -18.77 -5.74 12.38
CA SER A 20 -17.52 -6.36 11.97
C SER A 20 -16.51 -5.25 11.81
N GLN A 21 -15.98 -4.77 12.94
CA GLN A 21 -14.61 -4.28 12.94
C GLN A 21 -13.71 -5.47 12.60
N LEU A 22 -13.58 -5.74 11.31
CA LEU A 22 -12.46 -6.51 10.81
C LEU A 22 -11.38 -5.46 10.52
N SER A 23 -10.64 -5.11 11.56
CA SER A 23 -9.29 -4.57 11.36
C SER A 23 -8.46 -5.73 10.79
N HIS A 24 -8.63 -6.01 9.50
CA HIS A 24 -7.75 -6.91 8.78
C HIS A 24 -6.39 -6.20 8.72
N ARG A 25 -5.49 -6.64 9.60
CA ARG A 25 -4.09 -6.29 9.49
C ARG A 25 -3.59 -6.94 8.20
N PHE A 26 -3.52 -6.17 7.13
CA PHE A 26 -3.11 -6.66 5.83
C PHE A 26 -1.60 -6.92 5.84
N SER A 27 -1.22 -8.20 5.92
CA SER A 27 0.16 -8.63 5.72
C SER A 27 0.24 -9.38 4.40
N PHE A 28 0.82 -8.74 3.39
CA PHE A 28 1.18 -9.42 2.15
C PHE A 28 2.56 -10.07 2.31
N THR A 29 2.59 -11.39 2.49
CA THR A 29 3.83 -12.17 2.35
C THR A 29 4.08 -12.46 0.86
N PHE A 30 5.08 -11.79 0.29
CA PHE A 30 5.58 -12.12 -1.04
C PHE A 30 6.38 -13.43 -0.98
N PRO A 31 6.16 -14.41 -1.87
CA PRO A 31 6.95 -15.63 -1.92
C PRO A 31 8.42 -15.33 -2.17
N GLU A 32 9.30 -15.81 -1.30
CA GLU A 32 10.75 -15.75 -1.50
C GLU A 32 11.13 -16.67 -2.67
N LYS A 33 11.70 -16.12 -3.75
CA LYS A 33 12.20 -16.94 -4.88
C LYS A 33 13.34 -17.83 -4.38
N ARG A 34 13.06 -19.12 -4.17
CA ARG A 34 14.09 -20.16 -4.00
C ARG A 34 14.92 -20.25 -5.28
N ASN A 35 16.15 -19.75 -5.24
CA ASN A 35 17.15 -20.05 -6.27
C ASN A 35 17.50 -21.54 -6.20
N GLN A 36 16.89 -22.36 -7.07
CA GLN A 36 17.38 -23.70 -7.34
C GLN A 36 18.69 -23.60 -8.12
N LYS A 37 19.81 -23.92 -7.46
CA LYS A 37 21.06 -24.24 -8.14
C LYS A 37 20.87 -25.56 -8.90
N THR A 38 20.60 -25.49 -10.19
CA THR A 38 20.77 -26.62 -11.10
C THR A 38 22.25 -26.78 -11.42
N SER A 39 22.89 -27.80 -10.85
CA SER A 39 24.23 -28.23 -11.23
C SER A 39 24.18 -28.87 -12.61
N HIS A 40 24.65 -28.15 -13.63
CA HIS A 40 25.06 -28.77 -14.90
C HIS A 40 26.58 -28.94 -14.89
N THR A 41 27.01 -30.19 -14.79
CA THR A 41 28.39 -30.63 -14.98
C THR A 41 28.72 -30.58 -16.47
N THR A 42 29.59 -29.67 -16.88
CA THR A 42 30.19 -29.68 -18.22
C THR A 42 31.69 -29.89 -18.05
N LEU A 43 32.17 -31.05 -18.50
CA LEU A 43 33.59 -31.39 -18.59
C LEU A 43 34.22 -30.59 -19.72
N PHE A 44 35.14 -29.69 -19.39
CA PHE A 44 36.15 -29.19 -20.34
C PHE A 44 37.53 -29.31 -19.70
N SER A 45 38.36 -30.13 -20.33
CA SER A 45 39.79 -30.24 -20.09
C SER A 45 40.49 -29.08 -20.80
N SER A 46 41.24 -28.27 -20.07
CA SER A 46 42.45 -27.65 -20.62
C SER A 46 43.46 -27.34 -19.52
N SER A 47 44.70 -27.70 -19.82
CA SER A 47 45.89 -27.52 -19.00
C SER A 47 46.35 -26.06 -18.99
N SER A 48 46.57 -25.45 -17.83
CA SER A 48 47.57 -24.39 -17.68
C SER A 48 47.97 -24.13 -16.23
N ARG A 49 49.28 -24.31 -15.99
CA ARG A 49 50.18 -23.84 -14.93
C ARG A 49 49.59 -23.21 -13.66
N SER A 50 49.86 -23.90 -12.55
CA SER A 50 49.86 -23.37 -11.19
C SER A 50 50.77 -22.14 -11.06
N THR A 51 50.22 -21.06 -10.52
CA THR A 51 50.97 -20.03 -9.80
C THR A 51 50.30 -19.86 -8.44
N THR A 52 50.92 -20.39 -7.40
CA THR A 52 50.41 -20.33 -6.02
C THR A 52 50.69 -18.93 -5.47
N PHE A 53 49.64 -18.11 -5.30
CA PHE A 53 49.72 -16.89 -4.49
C PHE A 53 49.22 -17.21 -3.08
N LEU A 54 50.14 -17.19 -2.12
CA LEU A 54 49.85 -17.29 -0.69
C LEU A 54 49.30 -15.95 -0.20
N VAL A 55 47.98 -15.78 -0.17
CA VAL A 55 47.35 -14.63 0.50
C VAL A 55 47.31 -14.93 2.00
N LYS A 56 48.14 -14.22 2.78
CA LYS A 56 48.03 -14.19 4.24
C LYS A 56 46.70 -13.52 4.60
N SER A 57 45.77 -14.28 5.18
CA SER A 57 44.63 -13.73 5.89
C SER A 57 45.14 -12.95 7.10
N GLN A 58 45.03 -11.63 7.06
CA GLN A 58 45.04 -10.81 8.26
C GLN A 58 43.59 -10.65 8.70
N THR A 59 43.24 -11.37 9.76
CA THR A 59 42.01 -11.16 10.52
C THR A 59 42.17 -9.85 11.28
N THR A 60 41.68 -8.75 10.72
CA THR A 60 41.40 -7.54 11.50
C THR A 60 39.96 -7.64 11.99
N SER A 61 39.81 -8.01 13.26
CA SER A 61 38.56 -7.90 14.00
C SER A 61 38.21 -6.42 14.17
N VAL A 62 37.44 -5.87 13.24
CA VAL A 62 36.81 -4.57 13.42
C VAL A 62 35.51 -4.81 14.19
N SER A 63 35.61 -4.67 15.51
CA SER A 63 34.47 -4.44 16.38
C SER A 63 33.91 -3.05 16.05
N SER A 64 32.83 -2.98 15.29
CA SER A 64 32.04 -1.76 15.11
C SER A 64 30.63 -1.99 15.66
N SER A 65 30.53 -1.90 16.98
CA SER A 65 29.28 -1.59 17.65
C SER A 65 28.93 -0.12 17.37
N GLU A 66 28.34 0.16 16.21
CA GLU A 66 27.59 1.41 16.04
C GLU A 66 26.27 1.26 16.80
N ALA A 67 26.32 1.64 18.08
CA ALA A 67 25.13 1.90 18.85
C ALA A 67 24.32 2.97 18.10
N VAL A 68 23.11 2.60 17.68
CA VAL A 68 22.10 3.51 17.12
C VAL A 68 21.94 4.67 18.10
N LYS A 69 22.47 5.85 17.75
CA LYS A 69 22.19 7.08 18.49
C LYS A 69 20.69 7.32 18.36
N VAL A 70 19.95 7.06 19.44
CA VAL A 70 18.57 7.49 19.60
C VAL A 70 18.57 9.01 19.48
N THR A 71 18.31 9.51 18.28
CA THR A 71 18.14 10.94 18.03
C THR A 71 16.80 11.29 18.64
N SER A 72 16.80 12.17 19.63
CA SER A 72 15.57 12.68 20.23
C SER A 72 14.66 13.24 19.13
N VAL A 73 13.37 12.89 19.16
CA VAL A 73 12.36 13.42 18.24
C VAL A 73 12.34 14.95 18.37
N PRO A 74 12.47 15.71 17.26
CA PRO A 74 12.43 17.18 17.32
C PRO A 74 11.00 17.67 17.56
N SER A 75 10.86 18.93 18.02
CA SER A 75 9.55 19.58 18.16
C SER A 75 8.97 20.04 16.82
N GLU A 76 9.83 20.29 15.84
CA GLU A 76 9.48 20.76 14.50
C GLU A 76 10.15 19.91 13.42
N MET A 77 9.57 19.91 12.23
CA MET A 77 10.00 19.15 11.07
C MET A 77 9.72 19.90 9.76
N LYS A 78 10.36 19.43 8.70
CA LYS A 78 10.05 19.83 7.33
C LYS A 78 8.83 19.05 6.82
N ALA A 79 7.94 19.75 6.13
CA ALA A 79 6.80 19.14 5.46
C ALA A 79 6.33 19.97 4.27
N TRP A 80 5.56 19.34 3.38
CA TRP A 80 4.71 20.05 2.45
C TRP A 80 3.36 20.34 3.10
N VAL A 81 2.83 21.54 2.94
CA VAL A 81 1.62 22.03 3.60
C VAL A 81 0.75 22.81 2.62
N TYR A 82 -0.57 22.72 2.74
CA TYR A 82 -1.50 23.68 2.14
C TYR A 82 -2.46 24.24 3.20
N GLY A 83 -2.61 25.57 3.23
CA GLY A 83 -3.51 26.27 4.15
C GLY A 83 -4.89 26.57 3.56
N GLU A 84 -5.06 26.35 2.27
CA GLU A 84 -6.31 26.54 1.53
C GLU A 84 -6.42 25.50 0.41
N TYR A 85 -7.64 25.25 -0.06
CA TYR A 85 -7.88 24.35 -1.20
C TYR A 85 -7.55 25.03 -2.53
N GLY A 86 -7.02 24.28 -3.50
CA GLY A 86 -6.74 24.85 -4.84
C GLY A 86 -5.95 23.96 -5.79
N GLY A 87 -5.31 24.59 -6.78
CA GLY A 87 -4.32 24.02 -7.70
C GLY A 87 -2.99 23.73 -7.00
N VAL A 88 -2.01 23.11 -7.69
CA VAL A 88 -0.74 22.68 -7.06
C VAL A 88 0.00 23.83 -6.38
N ASP A 89 -0.25 25.03 -6.87
CA ASP A 89 0.18 26.35 -6.42
C ASP A 89 -0.06 26.61 -4.92
N VAL A 90 -1.08 26.00 -4.30
CA VAL A 90 -1.35 26.15 -2.84
C VAL A 90 -0.42 25.30 -1.98
N LEU A 91 0.28 24.32 -2.56
CA LEU A 91 1.20 23.44 -1.84
C LEU A 91 2.54 24.15 -1.63
N LYS A 92 2.90 24.38 -0.37
CA LYS A 92 4.12 25.09 0.05
C LYS A 92 5.00 24.18 0.88
N PHE A 93 6.31 24.33 0.73
CA PHE A 93 7.27 23.72 1.63
C PHE A 93 7.41 24.58 2.88
N ASP A 94 7.31 23.96 4.05
CA ASP A 94 7.52 24.59 5.35
C ASP A 94 8.58 23.80 6.12
N SER A 95 9.56 24.51 6.69
CA SER A 95 10.68 23.92 7.41
C SER A 95 10.47 23.83 8.93
N SER A 96 9.34 24.29 9.45
CA SER A 96 9.07 24.52 10.88
C SER A 96 7.65 24.07 11.27
N VAL A 97 7.19 22.94 10.71
CA VAL A 97 5.89 22.34 11.07
C VAL A 97 6.03 21.54 12.35
N ALA A 98 5.11 21.69 13.30
CA ALA A 98 5.12 20.90 14.53
C ALA A 98 5.07 19.39 14.24
N VAL A 99 5.92 18.61 14.91
CA VAL A 99 5.83 17.14 14.89
C VAL A 99 4.56 16.72 15.64
N PRO A 100 3.70 15.84 15.06
CA PRO A 100 2.45 15.47 15.71
C PRO A 100 2.68 14.68 17.00
N ASP A 101 1.84 14.94 18.01
CA ASP A 101 1.78 14.12 19.20
C ASP A 101 1.25 12.71 18.88
N VAL A 102 1.72 11.74 19.67
CA VAL A 102 1.35 10.32 19.52
C VAL A 102 0.26 9.99 20.51
N LYS A 103 -0.90 9.54 20.02
CA LYS A 103 -1.97 8.98 20.85
C LYS A 103 -1.63 7.59 21.37
N GLU A 104 -2.43 7.08 22.30
CA GLU A 104 -2.19 5.83 22.99
C GLU A 104 -2.10 4.62 22.03
N ASP A 105 -2.89 4.61 20.96
CA ASP A 105 -2.96 3.55 19.94
C ASP A 105 -2.07 3.81 18.70
N GLN A 106 -1.25 4.86 18.74
CA GLN A 106 -0.45 5.32 17.60
C GLN A 106 1.04 5.09 17.78
N VAL A 107 1.75 5.07 16.68
CA VAL A 107 3.21 5.18 16.62
C VAL A 107 3.62 6.45 15.88
N LEU A 108 4.78 7.02 16.24
CA LEU A 108 5.43 8.03 15.42
C LEU A 108 6.40 7.34 14.46
N VAL A 109 6.19 7.56 13.17
CA VAL A 109 7.06 7.04 12.10
C VAL A 109 7.96 8.15 11.62
N LYS A 110 9.28 7.93 11.65
CA LYS A 110 10.25 8.72 10.87
C LYS A 110 10.14 8.28 9.42
N VAL A 111 9.62 9.16 8.58
CA VAL A 111 9.33 8.85 7.17
C VAL A 111 10.65 8.72 6.41
N VAL A 112 10.77 7.64 5.65
CA VAL A 112 11.89 7.41 4.72
C VAL A 112 11.42 7.60 3.28
N ALA A 113 10.21 7.12 2.95
CA ALA A 113 9.58 7.31 1.66
C ALA A 113 8.06 7.48 1.82
N ALA A 114 7.45 8.17 0.86
CA ALA A 114 6.01 8.36 0.74
C ALA A 114 5.63 8.26 -0.75
N ALA A 115 4.43 7.76 -1.05
CA ALA A 115 3.90 7.72 -2.40
C ALA A 115 2.71 8.68 -2.57
N LEU A 116 2.54 9.16 -3.80
CA LEU A 116 1.44 10.05 -4.17
C LEU A 116 0.33 9.24 -4.83
N ASN A 117 -0.90 9.52 -4.43
CA ASN A 117 -2.10 8.94 -4.99
C ASN A 117 -3.00 10.01 -5.60
N PRO A 118 -3.89 9.67 -6.56
CA PRO A 118 -4.87 10.62 -7.09
C PRO A 118 -5.73 11.28 -6.00
N VAL A 119 -5.95 10.60 -4.86
CA VAL A 119 -6.69 11.15 -3.72
C VAL A 119 -6.01 12.37 -3.11
N ASP A 120 -4.67 12.44 -3.07
CA ASP A 120 -3.94 13.61 -2.54
C ASP A 120 -4.28 14.88 -3.33
N GLY A 121 -4.26 14.76 -4.67
CA GLY A 121 -4.64 15.85 -5.57
C GLY A 121 -6.11 16.24 -5.43
N LYS A 122 -7.02 15.25 -5.38
CA LYS A 122 -8.47 15.47 -5.22
C LYS A 122 -8.79 16.12 -3.87
N ARG A 123 -8.10 15.73 -2.79
CA ARG A 123 -8.20 16.31 -1.44
C ARG A 123 -7.78 17.78 -1.45
N ARG A 124 -6.58 18.07 -1.96
CA ARG A 124 -6.04 19.43 -2.06
C ARG A 124 -6.93 20.35 -2.90
N GLN A 125 -7.60 19.82 -3.93
CA GLN A 125 -8.59 20.55 -4.73
C GLN A 125 -9.95 20.76 -4.02
N GLY A 126 -10.14 20.24 -2.81
CA GLY A 126 -11.36 20.39 -2.03
C GLY A 126 -12.54 19.55 -2.53
N LYS A 127 -12.30 18.47 -3.27
CA LYS A 127 -13.37 17.62 -3.87
C LYS A 127 -14.28 16.97 -2.83
N PHE A 128 -13.81 16.81 -1.60
CA PHE A 128 -14.56 16.24 -0.47
C PHE A 128 -14.39 17.08 0.81
N LYS A 129 -14.28 18.40 0.67
CA LYS A 129 -14.08 19.34 1.79
C LYS A 129 -15.16 19.30 2.88
N ALA A 130 -16.34 18.77 2.58
CA ALA A 130 -17.45 18.66 3.54
C ALA A 130 -17.20 17.61 4.62
N THR A 131 -16.34 16.63 4.34
CA THR A 131 -15.98 15.52 5.22
C THR A 131 -14.48 15.48 5.50
N ASP A 132 -13.73 16.51 5.11
CA ASP A 132 -12.29 16.60 5.36
C ASP A 132 -11.99 17.08 6.78
N SER A 133 -10.78 16.80 7.25
CA SER A 133 -10.23 17.41 8.47
C SER A 133 -9.95 18.91 8.27
N PRO A 134 -9.82 19.70 9.36
CA PRO A 134 -9.47 21.11 9.26
C PRO A 134 -8.13 21.35 8.54
N LEU A 135 -8.06 22.48 7.82
CA LEU A 135 -6.82 23.06 7.33
C LEU A 135 -6.02 23.70 8.50
N PRO A 136 -4.69 23.88 8.38
CA PRO A 136 -3.82 23.51 7.25
C PRO A 136 -3.57 21.99 7.18
N THR A 137 -3.21 21.46 6.03
CA THR A 137 -2.98 20.01 5.85
C THR A 137 -1.58 19.73 5.32
N VAL A 138 -0.91 18.74 5.92
CA VAL A 138 0.21 18.02 5.33
C VAL A 138 -0.35 16.85 4.51
N PRO A 139 -0.14 16.78 3.18
CA PRO A 139 -0.66 15.69 2.36
C PRO A 139 0.15 14.39 2.48
N GLY A 140 -0.28 13.35 1.76
CA GLY A 140 0.38 12.05 1.70
C GLY A 140 -0.39 10.99 2.48
N TYR A 141 -0.78 9.92 1.79
CA TYR A 141 -1.49 8.77 2.35
C TYR A 141 -0.51 7.63 2.64
N ASP A 142 0.29 7.25 1.64
CA ASP A 142 1.20 6.13 1.80
C ASP A 142 2.50 6.55 2.49
N VAL A 143 2.96 5.72 3.43
CA VAL A 143 4.22 5.90 4.14
C VAL A 143 5.02 4.60 4.18
N ALA A 144 6.35 4.71 4.14
CA ALA A 144 7.25 3.72 4.67
C ALA A 144 8.37 4.40 5.49
N GLY A 145 8.68 3.85 6.65
CA GLY A 145 9.62 4.48 7.57
C GLY A 145 9.94 3.64 8.79
N ILE A 146 10.49 4.30 9.81
CA ILE A 146 10.98 3.64 11.02
C ILE A 146 10.21 4.16 12.22
N VAL A 147 9.70 3.27 13.07
CA VAL A 147 9.03 3.65 14.32
C VAL A 147 10.05 4.29 15.28
N VAL A 148 9.77 5.50 15.77
CA VAL A 148 10.64 6.25 16.70
C VAL A 148 10.00 6.53 18.05
N LYS A 149 8.67 6.38 18.17
CA LYS A 149 7.92 6.49 19.43
C LYS A 149 6.66 5.63 19.33
N VAL A 150 6.23 5.06 20.45
CA VAL A 150 5.02 4.24 20.55
C VAL A 150 4.11 4.77 21.65
N GLY A 151 2.80 4.75 21.40
CA GLY A 151 1.77 5.00 22.41
C GLY A 151 1.67 3.84 23.42
N SER A 152 0.96 4.08 24.52
CA SER A 152 0.84 3.13 25.64
C SER A 152 -0.01 1.89 25.34
N GLU A 153 -0.86 1.93 24.33
CA GLU A 153 -1.75 0.84 23.93
C GLU A 153 -1.26 0.07 22.69
N VAL A 154 -0.14 0.48 22.09
CA VAL A 154 0.55 -0.23 21.00
C VAL A 154 1.15 -1.54 21.52
N LYS A 155 0.89 -2.65 20.84
CA LYS A 155 1.25 -4.00 21.33
C LYS A 155 2.22 -4.76 20.43
N GLU A 156 2.17 -4.49 19.14
CA GLU A 156 2.77 -5.28 18.08
C GLU A 156 3.95 -4.59 17.41
N LEU A 157 3.99 -3.25 17.48
CA LEU A 157 5.08 -2.44 16.95
C LEU A 157 5.96 -1.89 18.07
N LYS A 158 7.26 -1.76 17.81
CA LYS A 158 8.23 -1.16 18.73
C LYS A 158 9.16 -0.18 18.01
N VAL A 159 9.80 0.67 18.80
CA VAL A 159 10.86 1.57 18.30
C VAL A 159 11.93 0.77 17.55
N GLY A 160 12.29 1.24 16.36
CA GLY A 160 13.23 0.61 15.44
C GLY A 160 12.59 -0.29 14.39
N ASP A 161 11.30 -0.61 14.49
CA ASP A 161 10.62 -1.39 13.44
C ASP A 161 10.52 -0.60 12.14
N GLU A 162 10.85 -1.26 11.02
CA GLU A 162 10.58 -0.75 9.67
C GLU A 162 9.13 -1.08 9.32
N VAL A 163 8.35 -0.07 8.97
CA VAL A 163 6.89 -0.18 8.75
C VAL A 163 6.48 0.50 7.45
N TYR A 164 5.31 0.10 6.93
CA TYR A 164 4.64 0.74 5.80
C TYR A 164 3.11 0.63 5.92
N GLY A 165 2.37 1.54 5.27
CA GLY A 165 0.89 1.55 5.28
C GLY A 165 0.26 2.81 4.69
N ASP A 166 -1.06 2.80 4.48
CA ASP A 166 -1.88 4.01 4.28
C ASP A 166 -2.21 4.58 5.66
N VAL A 167 -1.86 5.86 5.89
CA VAL A 167 -2.08 6.50 7.18
C VAL A 167 -3.56 6.84 7.45
N ASN A 168 -4.49 6.60 6.53
CA ASN A 168 -5.90 6.98 6.68
C ASN A 168 -6.83 5.75 6.68
N GLU A 169 -7.49 5.46 7.80
CA GLU A 169 -8.50 4.39 7.87
C GLU A 169 -9.68 4.65 6.93
N LYS A 170 -10.08 5.91 6.79
CA LYS A 170 -11.16 6.33 5.89
C LYS A 170 -10.67 7.45 4.99
N ALA A 171 -10.41 7.11 3.74
CA ALA A 171 -9.78 8.04 2.81
C ALA A 171 -10.57 9.34 2.57
N LEU A 172 -11.90 9.33 2.72
CA LEU A 172 -12.75 10.49 2.41
C LEU A 172 -13.50 11.06 3.62
N GLU A 173 -13.34 10.47 4.81
CA GLU A 173 -14.06 10.86 6.03
C GLU A 173 -13.07 11.13 7.16
N GLY A 174 -12.79 12.40 7.42
CA GLY A 174 -11.82 12.84 8.42
C GLY A 174 -10.40 12.31 8.22
N PRO A 175 -9.82 12.30 7.00
CA PRO A 175 -8.44 11.89 6.80
C PRO A 175 -7.49 12.77 7.60
N LYS A 176 -6.33 12.24 8.01
CA LYS A 176 -5.40 12.91 8.94
C LYS A 176 -4.96 14.27 8.41
N GLN A 177 -4.80 15.21 9.35
CA GLN A 177 -4.25 16.54 9.04
C GLN A 177 -2.74 16.50 8.78
N PHE A 178 -2.03 15.54 9.40
CA PHE A 178 -0.58 15.35 9.30
C PHE A 178 -0.25 14.07 8.52
N GLY A 179 -0.26 14.15 7.18
CA GLY A 179 0.04 13.05 6.28
C GLY A 179 1.54 12.69 6.18
N SER A 180 1.90 11.92 5.15
CA SER A 180 3.24 11.34 4.98
C SER A 180 4.25 12.20 4.22
N LEU A 181 3.86 13.33 3.62
CA LEU A 181 4.81 14.28 3.01
C LEU A 181 5.47 15.21 4.04
N ALA A 182 6.02 14.59 5.09
CA ALA A 182 6.73 15.21 6.20
C ALA A 182 7.85 14.29 6.71
N GLU A 183 8.76 14.78 7.54
CA GLU A 183 9.80 13.94 8.14
C GLU A 183 9.26 12.95 9.18
N TYR A 184 8.13 13.26 9.82
CA TYR A 184 7.45 12.40 10.79
C TYR A 184 5.94 12.41 10.61
N THR A 185 5.28 11.27 10.89
CA THR A 185 3.81 11.18 10.92
C THR A 185 3.34 10.23 12.02
N ALA A 186 2.18 10.50 12.61
CA ALA A 186 1.59 9.70 13.68
C ALA A 186 0.45 8.84 13.13
N VAL A 187 0.58 7.52 13.28
CA VAL A 187 -0.27 6.53 12.61
C VAL A 187 -0.76 5.48 13.59
N GLU A 188 -2.04 5.12 13.54
CA GLU A 188 -2.62 4.05 14.35
C GLU A 188 -1.92 2.72 14.03
N GLU A 189 -1.60 1.93 15.05
CA GLU A 189 -0.90 0.64 14.89
C GLU A 189 -1.60 -0.28 13.87
N LYS A 190 -2.93 -0.27 13.85
CA LYS A 190 -3.75 -1.10 12.96
C LYS A 190 -3.57 -0.80 11.46
N LEU A 191 -3.09 0.39 11.12
CA LEU A 191 -2.89 0.83 9.73
C LEU A 191 -1.48 0.52 9.20
N LEU A 192 -0.62 -0.06 10.03
CA LEU A 192 0.76 -0.34 9.68
C LEU A 192 1.05 -1.84 9.70
N ALA A 193 1.83 -2.27 8.72
CA ALA A 193 2.47 -3.57 8.68
C ALA A 193 4.00 -3.41 8.74
N LEU A 194 4.68 -4.47 9.18
CA LEU A 194 6.14 -4.53 9.07
C LEU A 194 6.54 -4.53 7.59
N LYS A 195 7.54 -3.72 7.24
CA LYS A 195 8.08 -3.68 5.89
C LYS A 195 8.67 -5.05 5.53
N PRO A 196 8.30 -5.67 4.40
CA PRO A 196 8.97 -6.88 3.93
C PRO A 196 10.48 -6.65 3.78
N LYS A 197 11.28 -7.61 4.26
CA LYS A 197 12.76 -7.48 4.27
C LYS A 197 13.37 -7.42 2.87
N ASN A 198 12.67 -7.95 1.87
CA ASN A 198 13.10 -7.98 0.47
C ASN A 198 12.70 -6.73 -0.32
N LEU A 199 12.00 -5.77 0.29
CA LEU A 199 11.64 -4.49 -0.31
C LEU A 199 12.46 -3.37 0.33
N ASP A 200 12.92 -2.43 -0.49
CA ASP A 200 13.39 -1.14 0.01
C ASP A 200 12.21 -0.25 0.45
N PHE A 201 12.50 0.89 1.08
CA PHE A 201 11.45 1.80 1.57
C PHE A 201 10.63 2.44 0.44
N VAL A 202 11.23 2.69 -0.73
CA VAL A 202 10.54 3.30 -1.87
C VAL A 202 9.53 2.30 -2.45
N GLN A 203 9.97 1.05 -2.64
CA GLN A 203 9.10 -0.05 -3.05
C GLN A 203 7.97 -0.27 -2.05
N ALA A 204 8.28 -0.31 -0.75
CA ALA A 204 7.26 -0.49 0.27
C ALA A 204 6.25 0.66 0.31
N ALA A 205 6.70 1.92 0.25
CA ALA A 205 5.80 3.07 0.23
C ALA A 205 4.90 3.12 -1.01
N SER A 206 5.28 2.47 -2.12
CA SER A 206 4.49 2.47 -3.36
C SER A 206 3.26 1.55 -3.35
N LEU A 207 3.07 0.76 -2.30
CA LEU A 207 2.09 -0.32 -2.26
C LEU A 207 0.75 -0.02 -1.55
N PRO A 208 0.70 0.59 -0.34
CA PRO A 208 -0.43 0.39 0.58
C PRO A 208 -1.80 0.73 0.02
N LEU A 209 -2.06 1.99 -0.34
CA LEU A 209 -3.36 2.39 -0.85
C LEU A 209 -3.71 1.65 -2.14
N ALA A 210 -2.74 1.47 -3.04
CA ALA A 210 -2.96 0.80 -4.31
C ALA A 210 -3.33 -0.68 -4.16
N ILE A 211 -2.64 -1.42 -3.26
CA ILE A 211 -2.88 -2.85 -3.06
C ILE A 211 -4.15 -3.12 -2.27
N GLU A 212 -4.45 -2.28 -1.28
CA GLU A 212 -5.70 -2.34 -0.52
C GLU A 212 -6.90 -2.06 -1.44
N THR A 213 -6.79 -1.05 -2.30
CA THR A 213 -7.84 -0.73 -3.28
C THR A 213 -8.04 -1.85 -4.29
N ALA A 214 -6.96 -2.47 -4.79
CA ALA A 214 -7.06 -3.60 -5.71
C ALA A 214 -7.74 -4.80 -5.03
N TYR A 215 -7.36 -5.11 -3.79
CA TYR A 215 -7.90 -6.21 -3.01
C TYR A 215 -9.38 -6.01 -2.70
N GLU A 216 -9.76 -4.85 -2.17
CA GLU A 216 -11.16 -4.53 -1.86
C GLU A 216 -12.04 -4.52 -3.11
N GLY A 217 -11.52 -3.99 -4.23
CA GLY A 217 -12.20 -4.01 -5.52
C GLY A 217 -12.55 -5.44 -5.96
N LEU A 218 -11.62 -6.38 -5.78
CA LEU A 218 -11.84 -7.79 -6.11
C LEU A 218 -12.86 -8.45 -5.18
N GLU A 219 -12.77 -8.22 -3.87
CA GLU A 219 -13.75 -8.75 -2.91
C GLU A 219 -15.17 -8.29 -3.24
N ARG A 220 -15.35 -7.01 -3.58
CA ARG A 220 -16.65 -6.44 -3.96
C ARG A 220 -17.25 -7.06 -5.23
N THR A 221 -16.43 -7.63 -6.12
CA THR A 221 -16.93 -8.37 -7.31
C THR A 221 -17.36 -9.80 -7.01
N GLY A 222 -17.08 -10.33 -5.81
CA GLY A 222 -17.27 -11.75 -5.50
C GLY A 222 -16.30 -12.65 -6.28
N PHE A 223 -15.12 -12.13 -6.62
CA PHE A 223 -14.09 -12.88 -7.31
C PHE A 223 -13.60 -14.05 -6.45
N SER A 224 -13.30 -15.17 -7.09
CA SER A 224 -12.73 -16.36 -6.46
C SER A 224 -11.62 -16.91 -7.34
N SER A 225 -10.61 -17.52 -6.72
CA SER A 225 -9.51 -18.18 -7.43
C SER A 225 -10.02 -19.12 -8.54
N GLY A 226 -9.32 -19.15 -9.67
CA GLY A 226 -9.70 -19.91 -10.87
C GLY A 226 -10.65 -19.19 -11.83
N LYS A 227 -11.22 -18.03 -11.47
CA LYS A 227 -12.05 -17.21 -12.38
C LYS A 227 -11.20 -16.34 -13.31
N SER A 228 -11.83 -15.86 -14.38
CA SER A 228 -11.27 -14.88 -15.31
C SER A 228 -11.59 -13.45 -14.87
N ILE A 229 -10.71 -12.50 -15.18
CA ILE A 229 -10.90 -11.09 -14.82
C ILE A 229 -10.43 -10.13 -15.90
N LEU A 230 -11.20 -9.04 -16.09
CA LEU A 230 -10.79 -7.86 -16.84
C LEU A 230 -10.35 -6.73 -15.89
N ILE A 231 -9.19 -6.12 -16.18
CA ILE A 231 -8.66 -4.97 -15.44
C ILE A 231 -8.62 -3.76 -16.37
N LEU A 232 -9.46 -2.76 -16.11
CA LEU A 232 -9.42 -1.50 -16.86
C LEU A 232 -8.25 -0.65 -16.35
N ASN A 233 -7.48 -0.03 -17.26
CA ASN A 233 -6.28 0.76 -16.94
C ASN A 233 -5.21 -0.03 -16.17
N GLY A 234 -4.87 -1.23 -16.63
CA GLY A 234 -3.96 -2.16 -15.94
C GLY A 234 -2.51 -1.67 -15.77
N SER A 235 -2.13 -0.52 -16.35
CA SER A 235 -0.79 0.06 -16.17
C SER A 235 -0.74 1.18 -15.12
N GLY A 236 -1.84 1.45 -14.40
CA GLY A 236 -1.89 2.39 -13.28
C GLY A 236 -1.42 1.78 -11.95
N GLY A 237 -1.36 2.58 -10.88
CA GLY A 237 -0.90 2.11 -9.56
C GLY A 237 -1.67 0.88 -9.07
N VAL A 238 -3.00 1.00 -8.96
CA VAL A 238 -3.90 -0.12 -8.61
C VAL A 238 -3.86 -1.22 -9.66
N GLY A 239 -4.01 -0.84 -10.94
CA GLY A 239 -4.15 -1.80 -12.05
C GLY A 239 -2.91 -2.68 -12.27
N SER A 240 -1.72 -2.18 -11.94
CA SER A 240 -0.45 -2.89 -12.14
C SER A 240 -0.20 -4.02 -11.14
N LEU A 241 -0.94 -4.04 -10.03
CA LEU A 241 -0.88 -5.09 -9.00
C LEU A 241 -1.68 -6.31 -9.44
N LEU A 242 -1.31 -6.87 -10.61
CA LEU A 242 -2.14 -7.78 -11.39
C LEU A 242 -2.55 -9.05 -10.65
N ALA A 243 -3.79 -9.46 -10.93
CA ALA A 243 -4.55 -10.39 -10.12
C ALA A 243 -4.01 -11.83 -10.12
N LYS A 244 -3.19 -12.22 -11.11
CA LYS A 244 -2.80 -13.62 -11.30
C LYS A 244 -1.93 -14.15 -10.16
N GLN A 245 -0.89 -13.41 -9.80
CA GLN A 245 0.07 -13.82 -8.77
C GLN A 245 -0.48 -13.62 -7.35
N VAL A 246 -1.35 -12.62 -7.17
CA VAL A 246 -1.86 -12.24 -5.84
C VAL A 246 -3.18 -12.93 -5.50
N PHE A 247 -4.06 -13.19 -6.49
CA PHE A 247 -5.44 -13.63 -6.26
C PHE A 247 -5.82 -14.94 -6.97
N GLY A 248 -4.90 -15.55 -7.72
CA GLY A 248 -5.11 -16.87 -8.33
C GLY A 248 -6.08 -16.87 -9.52
N ALA A 249 -6.18 -15.78 -10.27
CA ALA A 249 -6.97 -15.74 -11.50
C ALA A 249 -6.48 -16.78 -12.52
N SER A 250 -7.40 -17.50 -13.17
CA SER A 250 -7.05 -18.43 -14.25
C SER A 250 -6.65 -17.67 -15.51
N ARG A 251 -7.25 -16.49 -15.70
CA ARG A 251 -7.02 -15.62 -16.86
C ARG A 251 -7.16 -14.15 -16.50
N VAL A 252 -6.21 -13.34 -16.92
CA VAL A 252 -6.21 -11.88 -16.71
C VAL A 252 -6.17 -11.17 -18.05
N ALA A 253 -7.24 -10.42 -18.37
CA ALA A 253 -7.21 -9.40 -19.42
C ALA A 253 -7.01 -8.03 -18.79
N ALA A 254 -6.27 -7.15 -19.46
CA ALA A 254 -6.05 -5.79 -18.98
C ALA A 254 -6.01 -4.79 -20.13
N THR A 255 -6.60 -3.60 -19.92
CA THR A 255 -6.60 -2.52 -20.91
C THR A 255 -5.49 -1.51 -20.61
N SER A 256 -4.81 -1.02 -21.64
CA SER A 256 -3.92 0.15 -21.58
C SER A 256 -3.72 0.75 -22.97
N SER A 257 -2.92 1.81 -23.08
CA SER A 257 -2.52 2.39 -24.37
C SER A 257 -1.41 1.57 -25.03
N THR A 258 -1.25 1.69 -26.35
CA THR A 258 -0.26 0.93 -27.15
C THR A 258 1.11 0.80 -26.50
N ARG A 259 1.65 1.91 -25.96
CA ARG A 259 3.00 1.96 -25.37
C ARG A 259 3.18 1.08 -24.13
N ASN A 260 2.09 0.70 -23.46
CA ASN A 260 2.10 0.01 -22.17
C ASN A 260 1.69 -1.47 -22.27
N LEU A 261 1.39 -1.98 -23.46
CA LEU A 261 0.93 -3.37 -23.62
C LEU A 261 2.01 -4.39 -23.22
N GLU A 262 3.28 -4.11 -23.52
CA GLU A 262 4.39 -4.98 -23.10
C GLU A 262 4.59 -4.99 -21.58
N LEU A 263 4.28 -3.86 -20.91
CA LEU A 263 4.24 -3.81 -19.45
C LEU A 263 3.13 -4.70 -18.89
N LEU A 264 1.91 -4.65 -19.46
CA LEU A 264 0.83 -5.53 -19.01
C LEU A 264 1.20 -7.01 -19.12
N LYS A 265 1.82 -7.40 -20.24
CA LYS A 265 2.30 -8.77 -20.44
C LYS A 265 3.37 -9.17 -19.43
N SER A 266 4.35 -8.29 -19.17
CA SER A 266 5.43 -8.58 -18.22
C SER A 266 4.94 -8.68 -16.78
N LEU A 267 3.85 -7.98 -16.43
CA LEU A 267 3.15 -8.09 -15.15
C LEU A 267 2.26 -9.34 -15.06
N GLY A 268 2.04 -10.06 -16.17
CA GLY A 268 1.31 -11.34 -16.18
C GLY A 268 -0.11 -11.30 -16.74
N ALA A 269 -0.48 -10.26 -17.51
CA ALA A 269 -1.73 -10.29 -18.27
C ALA A 269 -1.65 -11.34 -19.40
N ASP A 270 -2.67 -12.20 -19.47
CA ASP A 270 -2.86 -13.19 -20.55
C ASP A 270 -3.36 -12.54 -21.84
N LEU A 271 -4.10 -11.42 -21.70
CA LEU A 271 -4.61 -10.62 -22.81
C LEU A 271 -4.39 -9.13 -22.52
N ALA A 272 -3.53 -8.46 -23.30
CA ALA A 272 -3.33 -7.02 -23.21
C ALA A 272 -4.12 -6.32 -24.33
N ILE A 273 -5.08 -5.47 -23.95
CA ILE A 273 -6.03 -4.81 -24.86
C ILE A 273 -5.65 -3.34 -25.03
N ASP A 274 -5.55 -2.89 -26.28
CA ASP A 274 -5.26 -1.49 -26.62
C ASP A 274 -6.55 -0.69 -26.74
N TYR A 275 -6.94 0.02 -25.67
CA TYR A 275 -8.19 0.79 -25.68
C TYR A 275 -8.22 1.91 -26.73
N THR A 276 -7.06 2.25 -27.33
CA THR A 276 -6.98 3.27 -28.38
C THR A 276 -7.31 2.73 -29.78
N LYS A 277 -7.40 1.41 -29.93
CA LYS A 277 -7.62 0.72 -31.21
C LYS A 277 -8.90 -0.09 -31.23
N GLU A 278 -9.33 -0.61 -30.09
CA GLU A 278 -10.51 -1.44 -29.97
C GLU A 278 -11.21 -1.19 -28.63
N ASN A 279 -12.52 -1.40 -28.65
CA ASN A 279 -13.37 -1.35 -27.47
C ASN A 279 -13.40 -2.74 -26.84
N PHE A 280 -13.07 -2.84 -25.55
CA PHE A 280 -13.05 -4.14 -24.86
C PHE A 280 -14.46 -4.76 -24.75
N GLU A 281 -15.49 -3.92 -24.71
CA GLU A 281 -16.90 -4.32 -24.66
C GLU A 281 -17.35 -5.10 -25.90
N ASP A 282 -16.71 -4.83 -27.05
CA ASP A 282 -17.01 -5.44 -28.34
C ASP A 282 -16.33 -6.80 -28.52
N LEU A 283 -15.42 -7.18 -27.61
CA LEU A 283 -14.77 -8.48 -27.65
C LEU A 283 -15.78 -9.61 -27.39
N PRO A 284 -15.68 -10.74 -28.12
CA PRO A 284 -16.54 -11.91 -27.90
C PRO A 284 -16.24 -12.59 -26.55
N GLU A 285 -15.01 -12.45 -26.05
CA GLU A 285 -14.61 -12.94 -24.74
C GLU A 285 -15.28 -12.10 -23.63
N LYS A 286 -15.89 -12.77 -22.65
CA LYS A 286 -16.50 -12.15 -21.47
C LYS A 286 -15.81 -12.68 -20.21
N PHE A 287 -15.77 -11.87 -19.16
CA PHE A 287 -15.01 -12.13 -17.94
C PHE A 287 -15.94 -12.24 -16.72
N ASP A 288 -15.55 -13.07 -15.76
CA ASP A 288 -16.35 -13.32 -14.55
C ASP A 288 -16.35 -12.15 -13.56
N GLY A 289 -15.40 -11.22 -13.70
CA GLY A 289 -15.28 -10.00 -12.91
C GLY A 289 -14.61 -8.86 -13.67
N ASN A 290 -14.82 -7.63 -13.21
CA ASN A 290 -14.17 -6.43 -13.75
C ASN A 290 -13.72 -5.50 -12.62
N VAL A 291 -12.49 -4.99 -12.71
CA VAL A 291 -11.91 -4.02 -11.75
C VAL A 291 -11.31 -2.84 -12.52
N THR A 292 -11.51 -1.62 -12.01
CA THR A 292 -10.90 -0.42 -12.60
C THR A 292 -9.66 -0.02 -11.81
N GLY A 293 -8.50 0.03 -12.46
CA GLY A 293 -7.30 0.68 -11.94
C GLY A 293 -7.44 2.20 -12.09
N GLN A 294 -7.37 2.94 -10.99
CA GLN A 294 -7.08 4.38 -11.00
C GLN A 294 -5.93 4.68 -10.06
#